data_AF-A0A925TMB7-F1
#
_entry.id   AF-A0A925TMB7-F1
#
_cell.length_a   1.000
_cell.length_b   1.000
_cell.length_c   1.000
_cell.angle_alpha   90.00
_cell.angle_beta   90.00
_cell.angle_gamma   90.00
#
_symmetry.space_group_name_H-M   'P 1'
#
loop_
_entity.id
_entity.type
_entity.pdbx_description
1 polymer ?
#
loop_
_entity_poly.entity_id
_entity_poly.type
_entity_poly.pdbx_seq_one_letter_code
_entity_poly.pdbx_strand_id
1 'polypeptide(L)'
;QITQPLYSNQIYRRLIQDHPDQAAVTAQVWFRALLARGDFEGVEVLASDRILHSPENSGPWINAFLFANRRTSGTTIRASLVADPSLPPSARWLLTLADDLAKLTAPSEIRERLLAAAANAGDGLSFYHVCRELITRGFPQEALESMDRRAGLLGQRDIIPLRLNALAALGWSSTLQNEVKNLLFAPPTPVLIELLSAHLIRHPDATVRTLVFDRVEQSPPPADPAAYSAHLALFCAAGAGRDIDRMNWTARRINTSLGGGFRGLDALGASLVDGERGRRLENYLPGLQPLSLEVTYALFDHYAPVR
;
A
#
# COMPACT_ATOMS: atom_id res chain seq x y z
N GLN A 1 -15.01 -24.83 6.02
CA GLN A 1 -13.88 -25.06 6.94
C GLN A 1 -13.79 -23.86 7.88
N ILE A 2 -13.86 -24.07 9.20
CA ILE A 2 -13.60 -22.99 10.16
C ILE A 2 -12.08 -22.82 10.18
N THR A 3 -11.59 -21.82 9.46
CA THR A 3 -10.18 -21.42 9.48
C THR A 3 -9.83 -21.03 10.92
N GLN A 4 -8.91 -21.72 11.59
CA GLN A 4 -8.45 -21.35 12.94
C GLN A 4 -7.24 -20.41 12.81
N PRO A 5 -7.42 -19.08 12.90
CA PRO A 5 -6.37 -18.12 12.52
C PRO A 5 -5.17 -18.19 13.47
N LEU A 6 -5.43 -18.40 14.77
CA LEU A 6 -4.40 -18.55 15.80
C LEU A 6 -3.53 -19.79 15.58
N TYR A 7 -4.14 -20.92 15.20
CA TYR A 7 -3.41 -22.15 14.89
C TYR A 7 -2.51 -21.97 13.65
N SER A 8 -3.03 -21.31 12.61
CA SER A 8 -2.23 -20.96 11.43
C SER A 8 -1.05 -20.04 11.78
N ASN A 9 -1.24 -19.04 12.64
CA ASN A 9 -0.17 -18.15 13.09
C ASN A 9 0.91 -18.92 13.90
N GLN A 10 0.53 -19.93 14.69
CA GLN A 10 1.48 -20.81 15.39
C GLN A 10 2.30 -21.66 14.41
N ILE A 11 1.67 -22.19 13.35
CA ILE A 11 2.38 -22.94 12.31
C ILE A 11 3.44 -22.06 11.64
N TYR A 12 3.09 -20.85 11.21
CA TYR A 12 4.07 -19.95 10.58
C TYR A 12 5.21 -19.57 11.51
N ARG A 13 4.92 -19.28 12.78
CA ARG A 13 5.95 -18.99 13.78
C ARG A 13 6.91 -20.17 13.94
N ARG A 14 6.36 -21.39 14.03
CA ARG A 14 7.15 -22.61 14.13
C ARG A 14 7.98 -22.86 12.88
N LEU A 15 7.42 -22.67 11.68
CA LEU A 15 8.17 -22.82 10.42
C LEU A 15 9.36 -21.86 10.34
N ILE A 16 9.21 -20.61 10.79
CA ILE A 16 10.31 -19.64 10.83
C ILE A 16 11.41 -20.08 11.81
N GLN A 17 11.04 -20.67 12.95
CA GLN A 17 11.97 -21.15 13.97
C GLN A 17 12.69 -22.45 13.55
N ASP A 18 11.94 -23.40 13.00
CA ASP A 18 12.42 -24.73 12.63
C ASP A 18 13.19 -24.71 11.29
N HIS A 19 12.93 -23.73 10.41
CA HIS A 19 13.56 -23.59 9.08
C HIS A 19 14.08 -22.16 8.82
N PRO A 20 15.20 -21.75 9.46
CA PRO A 20 15.72 -20.38 9.35
C PRO A 20 16.14 -19.99 7.93
N ASP A 21 16.53 -20.96 7.09
CA ASP A 21 16.84 -20.79 5.67
C ASP A 21 15.63 -20.36 4.84
N GLN A 22 14.43 -20.72 5.27
CA GLN A 22 13.16 -20.34 4.63
C GLN A 22 12.42 -19.22 5.36
N ALA A 23 13.01 -18.66 6.41
CA ALA A 23 12.35 -17.69 7.29
C ALA A 23 11.85 -16.45 6.53
N ALA A 24 12.65 -15.91 5.61
CA ALA A 24 12.29 -14.71 4.85
C ALA A 24 11.06 -14.95 3.94
N VAL A 25 11.05 -16.07 3.20
CA VAL A 25 9.94 -16.43 2.31
C VAL A 25 8.68 -16.74 3.14
N THR A 26 8.84 -17.51 4.22
CA THR A 26 7.75 -17.85 5.14
C THR A 26 7.13 -16.60 5.77
N ALA A 27 7.95 -15.65 6.19
CA ALA A 27 7.50 -14.39 6.74
C ALA A 27 6.71 -13.57 5.71
N GLN A 28 7.15 -13.52 4.44
CA GLN A 28 6.40 -12.80 3.40
C GLN A 28 5.03 -13.42 3.12
N VAL A 29 4.94 -14.76 3.09
CA VAL A 29 3.66 -15.47 2.93
C VAL A 29 2.76 -15.23 4.14
N TRP A 30 3.30 -15.34 5.34
CA TRP A 30 2.56 -15.09 6.58
C TRP A 30 2.05 -13.65 6.65
N PHE A 31 2.90 -12.68 6.30
CA PHE A 31 2.53 -11.27 6.23
C PHE A 31 1.34 -11.01 5.30
N ARG A 32 1.36 -11.56 4.08
CA ARG A 32 0.22 -11.45 3.14
C ARG A 32 -1.04 -12.10 3.71
N ALA A 33 -0.91 -13.25 4.37
CA ALA A 33 -2.05 -13.92 5.01
C ALA A 33 -2.61 -13.12 6.20
N LEU A 34 -1.76 -12.45 6.99
CA LEU A 34 -2.19 -11.55 8.07
C LEU A 34 -2.93 -10.34 7.50
N LEU A 35 -2.35 -9.68 6.49
CA LEU A 35 -2.99 -8.54 5.82
C LEU A 35 -4.33 -8.90 5.19
N ALA A 36 -4.43 -10.04 4.50
CA ALA A 36 -5.68 -10.47 3.89
C ALA A 36 -6.81 -10.68 4.91
N ARG A 37 -6.46 -10.94 6.17
CA ARG A 37 -7.41 -11.12 7.29
C ARG A 37 -7.59 -9.87 8.14
N GLY A 38 -6.90 -8.76 7.83
CA GLY A 38 -6.89 -7.54 8.64
C GLY A 38 -6.29 -7.71 10.05
N ASP A 39 -5.43 -8.73 10.25
CA ASP A 39 -4.77 -8.99 11.54
C ASP A 39 -3.57 -8.05 11.73
N PHE A 40 -3.86 -6.76 11.98
CA PHE A 40 -2.83 -5.71 12.09
C PHE A 40 -1.94 -5.89 13.32
N GLU A 41 -2.47 -6.39 14.44
CA GLU A 41 -1.67 -6.74 15.61
C GLU A 41 -0.66 -7.85 15.27
N GLY A 42 -1.10 -8.88 14.56
CA GLY A 42 -0.21 -9.92 14.05
C GLY A 42 0.84 -9.38 13.08
N VAL A 43 0.48 -8.41 12.22
CA VAL A 43 1.44 -7.71 11.35
C VAL A 43 2.48 -6.95 12.16
N GLU A 44 2.10 -6.23 13.21
CA GLU A 44 3.05 -5.52 14.08
C GLU A 44 4.03 -6.47 14.77
N VAL A 45 3.52 -7.59 15.31
CA VAL A 45 4.36 -8.60 15.95
C VAL A 45 5.33 -9.23 14.94
N LEU A 46 4.85 -9.62 13.75
CA LEU A 46 5.73 -10.18 12.73
C LEU A 46 6.77 -9.16 12.24
N ALA A 47 6.33 -7.93 11.94
CA ALA A 47 7.22 -6.90 11.43
C ALA A 47 8.28 -6.48 12.45
N SER A 48 7.90 -6.31 13.72
CA SER A 48 8.85 -5.99 14.80
C SER A 48 9.93 -7.06 14.93
N ASP A 49 9.54 -8.33 14.96
CA ASP A 49 10.47 -9.47 14.97
C ASP A 49 11.42 -9.46 13.76
N ARG A 50 10.90 -9.22 12.55
CA ARG A 50 11.72 -9.19 11.34
C ARG A 50 12.65 -7.99 11.24
N ILE A 51 12.27 -6.83 11.77
CA ILE A 51 13.13 -5.64 11.83
C ILE A 51 14.39 -5.92 12.66
N LEU A 52 14.25 -6.62 13.79
CA LEU A 52 15.36 -6.92 14.70
C LEU A 52 16.24 -8.07 14.19
N HIS A 53 15.65 -9.09 13.56
CA HIS A 53 16.40 -10.28 13.09
C HIS A 53 17.01 -10.12 11.68
N SER A 54 16.61 -9.12 10.89
CA SER A 54 17.14 -8.88 9.54
C SER A 54 17.31 -7.38 9.27
N PRO A 55 18.21 -6.70 10.03
CA PRO A 55 18.34 -5.25 10.01
C PRO A 55 18.68 -4.69 8.62
N GLU A 56 19.47 -5.41 7.83
CA GLU A 56 19.87 -5.05 6.46
C GLU A 56 18.70 -5.08 5.45
N ASN A 57 17.62 -5.81 5.78
CA ASN A 57 16.41 -5.94 4.96
C ASN A 57 15.17 -5.40 5.70
N SER A 58 15.37 -4.48 6.64
CA SER A 58 14.30 -4.00 7.54
C SER A 58 13.28 -3.08 6.85
N GLY A 59 13.62 -2.47 5.70
CA GLY A 59 12.78 -1.46 5.03
C GLY A 59 11.32 -1.88 4.77
N PRO A 60 11.05 -3.00 4.08
CA PRO A 60 9.70 -3.50 3.87
C PRO A 60 8.94 -3.77 5.18
N TRP A 61 9.65 -4.25 6.21
CA TRP A 61 9.07 -4.53 7.52
C TRP A 61 8.76 -3.26 8.32
N ILE A 62 9.58 -2.22 8.21
CA ILE A 62 9.28 -0.89 8.78
C ILE A 62 8.00 -0.33 8.16
N ASN A 63 7.87 -0.40 6.82
CA ASN A 63 6.65 0.05 6.14
C ASN A 63 5.42 -0.77 6.58
N ALA A 64 5.55 -2.10 6.70
CA ALA A 64 4.48 -2.96 7.21
C ALA A 64 4.09 -2.61 8.65
N PHE A 65 5.08 -2.40 9.53
CA PHE A 65 4.87 -2.01 10.92
C PHE A 65 4.14 -0.67 11.00
N LEU A 66 4.65 0.38 10.35
CA LEU A 66 4.03 1.73 10.36
C LEU A 66 2.62 1.72 9.74
N PHE A 67 2.37 0.87 8.75
CA PHE A 67 1.04 0.72 8.17
C PHE A 67 0.04 0.11 9.15
N ALA A 68 0.43 -0.95 9.86
CA ALA A 68 -0.41 -1.64 10.84
C ALA A 68 -0.57 -0.83 12.14
N ASN A 69 0.52 -0.25 12.65
CA ASN A 69 0.55 0.53 13.88
C ASN A 69 -0.36 1.76 13.86
N ARG A 70 -0.52 2.40 12.70
CA ARG A 70 -1.49 3.50 12.54
C ARG A 70 -2.95 3.04 12.69
N ARG A 71 -3.25 1.76 12.46
CA ARG A 71 -4.60 1.19 12.55
C ARG A 71 -4.94 0.66 13.93
N THR A 72 -3.95 0.10 14.64
CA THR A 72 -4.14 -0.39 16.02
C THR A 72 -4.00 0.73 17.05
N SER A 73 -3.31 1.83 16.70
CA SER A 73 -2.86 2.86 17.65
C SER A 73 -2.02 2.29 18.81
N GLY A 74 -1.40 1.11 18.62
CA GLY A 74 -0.64 0.42 19.66
C GLY A 74 0.68 1.14 19.98
N THR A 75 0.89 1.53 21.23
CA THR A 75 2.15 2.19 21.64
C THR A 75 3.17 1.23 22.24
N THR A 76 2.72 0.09 22.77
CA THR A 76 3.58 -0.86 23.52
C THR A 76 4.68 -1.48 22.66
N ILE A 77 4.35 -2.03 21.48
CA ILE A 77 5.33 -2.68 20.60
C ILE A 77 6.31 -1.63 20.06
N ARG A 78 5.81 -0.45 19.68
CA ARG A 78 6.63 0.66 19.19
C ARG A 78 7.63 1.13 20.25
N ALA A 79 7.18 1.36 21.48
CA ALA A 79 8.05 1.74 22.60
C ALA A 79 9.12 0.68 22.89
N SER A 80 8.74 -0.61 22.82
CA SER A 80 9.67 -1.72 23.01
C SER A 80 10.74 -1.77 21.92
N LEU A 81 10.35 -1.57 20.64
CA LEU A 81 11.29 -1.49 19.52
C LEU A 81 12.28 -0.33 19.68
N VAL A 82 11.79 0.87 20.00
CA VAL A 82 12.64 2.07 20.15
C VAL A 82 13.67 1.89 21.27
N ALA A 83 13.31 1.18 22.34
CA ALA A 83 14.22 0.85 23.44
C ALA A 83 15.26 -0.22 23.08
N ASP A 84 15.04 -1.03 22.04
CA ASP A 84 15.94 -2.11 21.66
C ASP A 84 17.24 -1.56 21.01
N PRO A 85 18.44 -1.86 21.57
CA PRO A 85 19.71 -1.36 21.07
C PRO A 85 20.08 -1.89 19.69
N SER A 86 19.51 -3.01 19.24
CA SER A 86 19.75 -3.61 17.92
C SER A 86 18.93 -2.96 16.80
N LEU A 87 18.00 -2.07 17.14
CA LEU A 87 17.14 -1.41 16.16
C LEU A 87 17.96 -0.58 15.15
N PRO A 88 17.78 -0.79 13.82
CA PRO A 88 18.47 -0.03 12.80
C PRO A 88 18.26 1.49 12.94
N PRO A 89 19.26 2.34 12.64
CA PRO A 89 19.14 3.80 12.80
C PRO A 89 17.94 4.42 12.07
N SER A 90 17.69 4.05 10.80
CA SER A 90 16.53 4.54 10.04
C SER A 90 15.20 4.08 10.64
N ALA A 91 15.13 2.86 11.15
CA ALA A 91 13.95 2.35 11.85
C ALA A 91 13.70 3.16 13.13
N ARG A 92 14.74 3.33 13.95
CA ARG A 92 14.66 4.13 15.18
C ARG A 92 14.19 5.55 14.89
N TRP A 93 14.79 6.21 13.91
CA TRP A 93 14.43 7.57 13.52
C TRP A 93 12.96 7.68 13.10
N LEU A 94 12.47 6.74 12.28
CA LEU A 94 11.07 6.72 11.83
C LEU A 94 10.09 6.46 12.98
N LEU A 95 10.40 5.53 13.89
CA LEU A 95 9.54 5.24 15.04
C LEU A 95 9.51 6.40 16.03
N THR A 96 10.65 7.07 16.27
CA THR A 96 10.70 8.29 17.09
C THR A 96 9.92 9.42 16.45
N LEU A 97 10.03 9.62 15.13
CA LEU A 97 9.21 10.60 14.41
C LEU A 97 7.71 10.30 14.57
N ALA A 98 7.31 9.03 14.47
CA ALA A 98 5.92 8.63 14.69
C ALA A 98 5.43 8.93 16.11
N ASP A 99 6.27 8.72 17.13
CA ASP A 99 5.98 9.09 18.52
C ASP A 99 5.84 10.61 18.71
N ASP A 100 6.73 11.39 18.12
CA ASP A 100 6.68 12.85 18.17
C ASP A 100 5.37 13.36 17.55
N LEU A 101 5.05 12.90 16.34
CA LEU A 101 3.85 13.31 15.61
C LEU A 101 2.54 12.85 16.27
N ALA A 102 2.57 11.84 17.12
CA ALA A 102 1.42 11.40 17.92
C ALA A 102 1.17 12.31 19.14
N LYS A 103 2.19 13.05 19.61
CA LYS A 103 2.09 13.97 20.75
C LYS A 103 1.71 15.38 20.33
N LEU A 104 2.07 15.78 19.11
CA LEU A 104 1.76 17.09 18.56
C LEU A 104 0.30 17.17 18.13
N THR A 105 -0.37 18.26 18.50
CA THR A 105 -1.78 18.53 18.13
C THR A 105 -1.92 19.76 17.25
N ALA A 106 -1.00 20.73 17.34
CA ALA A 106 -1.03 21.95 16.55
C ALA A 106 -0.54 21.69 15.11
N PRO A 107 -1.33 22.04 14.07
CA PRO A 107 -0.93 21.84 12.68
C PRO A 107 0.39 22.51 12.30
N SER A 108 0.70 23.68 12.86
CA SER A 108 1.95 24.40 12.61
C SER A 108 3.17 23.64 13.14
N GLU A 109 3.09 23.10 14.37
CA GLU A 109 4.19 22.34 14.98
C GLU A 109 4.42 21.01 14.23
N ILE A 110 3.33 20.33 13.84
CA ILE A 110 3.39 19.13 13.01
C ILE A 110 4.10 19.45 11.68
N ARG A 111 3.69 20.54 11.02
CA ARG A 111 4.28 20.99 9.75
C ARG A 111 5.78 21.26 9.90
N GLU A 112 6.17 22.04 10.90
CA GLU A 112 7.58 22.37 11.15
C GLU A 112 8.41 21.12 11.42
N ARG A 113 7.90 20.20 12.27
CA ARG A 113 8.57 18.94 12.58
C ARG A 113 8.77 18.09 11.33
N LEU A 114 7.76 18.00 10.46
CA LEU A 114 7.83 17.24 9.21
C LEU A 114 8.76 17.89 8.18
N LEU A 115 8.75 19.21 8.03
CA LEU A 115 9.66 19.91 7.14
C LEU A 115 11.12 19.74 7.57
N ALA A 116 11.38 19.84 8.88
CA ALA A 116 12.70 19.56 9.44
C ALA A 116 13.09 18.08 9.21
N ALA A 117 12.15 17.14 9.37
CA ALA A 117 12.40 15.73 9.10
C ALA A 117 12.69 15.47 7.61
N ALA A 118 11.98 16.13 6.70
CA ALA A 118 12.16 15.98 5.25
C ALA A 118 13.55 16.46 4.80
N ALA A 119 14.02 17.57 5.37
CA ALA A 119 15.35 18.10 5.12
C ALA A 119 16.46 17.16 5.63
N ASN A 120 16.23 16.50 6.77
CA ASN A 120 17.24 15.68 7.46
C ASN A 120 17.14 14.17 7.24
N ALA A 121 16.15 13.68 6.48
CA ALA A 121 16.00 12.25 6.23
C ALA A 121 17.26 11.70 5.52
N GLY A 122 17.94 10.74 6.15
CA GLY A 122 19.25 10.23 5.71
C GLY A 122 19.20 9.26 4.53
N ASP A 123 18.02 8.70 4.24
CA ASP A 123 17.83 7.67 3.23
C ASP A 123 16.46 7.80 2.54
N GLY A 124 16.29 7.07 1.43
CA GLY A 124 15.06 7.10 0.62
C GLY A 124 13.82 6.59 1.35
N LEU A 125 13.94 5.56 2.19
CA LEU A 125 12.81 5.01 2.96
C LEU A 125 12.31 6.06 3.97
N SER A 126 13.24 6.63 4.74
CA SER A 126 12.96 7.70 5.70
C SER A 126 12.29 8.89 5.03
N PHE A 127 12.82 9.32 3.88
CA PHE A 127 12.27 10.44 3.12
C PHE A 127 10.88 10.15 2.55
N TYR A 128 10.66 8.95 1.99
CA TYR A 128 9.36 8.50 1.51
C TYR A 128 8.29 8.60 2.60
N HIS A 129 8.58 8.11 3.80
CA HIS A 129 7.64 8.15 4.93
C HIS A 129 7.32 9.57 5.38
N VAL A 130 8.30 10.48 5.41
CA VAL A 130 8.02 11.90 5.74
C VAL A 130 7.12 12.54 4.69
N CYS A 131 7.41 12.37 3.40
CA CYS A 131 6.59 12.92 2.32
C CYS A 131 5.16 12.38 2.39
N ARG A 132 4.99 11.10 2.70
CA ARG A 132 3.67 10.49 2.93
C ARG A 132 2.94 11.16 4.10
N GLU A 133 3.61 11.40 5.22
CA GLU A 133 3.00 12.07 6.38
C GLU A 133 2.64 13.54 6.08
N LEU A 134 3.49 14.27 5.34
CA LEU A 134 3.17 15.62 4.85
C LEU A 134 1.86 15.62 4.04
N ILE A 135 1.73 14.72 3.05
CA ILE A 135 0.51 14.61 2.23
C ILE A 135 -0.70 14.24 3.10
N THR A 136 -0.56 13.21 3.95
CA THR A 136 -1.65 12.70 4.79
C THR A 136 -2.19 13.75 5.75
N ARG A 137 -1.32 14.65 6.24
CA ARG A 137 -1.66 15.68 7.22
C ARG A 137 -2.05 17.02 6.59
N GLY A 138 -2.23 17.08 5.28
CA GLY A 138 -2.71 18.27 4.58
C GLY A 138 -1.63 19.25 4.14
N PHE A 139 -0.37 18.82 4.04
CA PHE A 139 0.77 19.58 3.52
C PHE A 139 1.32 19.01 2.19
N PRO A 140 0.46 18.74 1.17
CA PRO A 140 0.90 18.09 -0.07
C PRO A 140 1.79 18.99 -0.93
N GLN A 141 1.65 20.31 -0.87
CA GLN A 141 2.51 21.23 -1.61
C GLN A 141 3.95 21.15 -1.08
N GLU A 142 4.13 21.20 0.24
CA GLU A 142 5.43 21.05 0.87
C GLU A 142 6.08 19.70 0.58
N ALA A 143 5.27 18.64 0.46
CA ALA A 143 5.76 17.33 0.02
C ALA A 143 6.32 17.38 -1.40
N LEU A 144 5.60 18.00 -2.36
CA LEU A 144 6.07 18.18 -3.73
C LEU A 144 7.37 19.00 -3.77
N GLU A 145 7.41 20.14 -3.09
CA GLU A 145 8.61 20.98 -3.03
C GLU A 145 9.80 20.26 -2.39
N SER A 146 9.56 19.39 -1.40
CA SER A 146 10.61 18.58 -0.78
C SER A 146 11.13 17.51 -1.75
N MET A 147 10.23 16.85 -2.47
CA MET A 147 10.58 15.85 -3.49
C MET A 147 11.38 16.47 -4.64
N ASP A 148 11.01 17.65 -5.11
CA ASP A 148 11.72 18.36 -6.18
C ASP A 148 13.12 18.82 -5.72
N ARG A 149 13.25 19.32 -4.49
CA ARG A 149 14.56 19.69 -3.90
C ARG A 149 15.51 18.51 -3.71
N ARG A 150 14.97 17.30 -3.55
CA ARG A 150 15.74 16.06 -3.34
C ARG A 150 15.52 15.07 -4.48
N ALA A 151 15.43 15.58 -5.70
CA ALA A 151 15.26 14.76 -6.90
C ALA A 151 16.33 13.66 -6.99
N GLY A 152 15.92 12.45 -7.34
CA GLY A 152 16.79 11.27 -7.46
C GLY A 152 16.99 10.48 -6.16
N LEU A 153 16.54 10.97 -5.01
CA LEU A 153 16.60 10.18 -3.76
C LEU A 153 15.60 9.01 -3.74
N LEU A 154 14.46 9.17 -4.42
CA LEU A 154 13.41 8.16 -4.52
C LEU A 154 13.43 7.48 -5.89
N GLY A 155 13.24 6.17 -5.90
CA GLY A 155 12.98 5.42 -7.13
C GLY A 155 11.57 5.68 -7.67
N GLN A 156 11.34 5.28 -8.93
CA GLN A 156 10.05 5.47 -9.60
C GLN A 156 8.87 4.86 -8.84
N ARG A 157 9.08 3.70 -8.20
CA ARG A 157 8.04 3.00 -7.43
C ARG A 157 7.54 3.82 -6.23
N ASP A 158 8.40 4.65 -5.65
CA ASP A 158 8.09 5.44 -4.45
C ASP A 158 7.63 6.87 -4.79
N ILE A 159 8.27 7.49 -5.79
CA ILE A 159 7.96 8.87 -6.18
C ILE A 159 6.61 8.99 -6.88
N ILE A 160 6.23 8.03 -7.74
CA ILE A 160 4.98 8.08 -8.50
C ILE A 160 3.77 8.13 -7.56
N PRO A 161 3.60 7.21 -6.59
CA PRO A 161 2.46 7.27 -5.66
C PRO A 161 2.42 8.57 -4.85
N LEU A 162 3.56 9.07 -4.37
CA LEU A 162 3.62 10.31 -3.60
C LEU A 162 3.17 11.52 -4.44
N ARG A 163 3.67 11.65 -5.67
CA ARG A 163 3.29 12.75 -6.56
C ARG A 163 1.81 12.71 -6.91
N LEU A 164 1.29 11.54 -7.32
CA LEU A 164 -0.13 11.39 -7.66
C LEU A 164 -1.04 11.71 -6.46
N ASN A 165 -0.69 11.23 -5.26
CA ASN A 165 -1.47 11.52 -4.05
C ASN A 165 -1.39 13.00 -3.65
N ALA A 166 -0.23 13.65 -3.79
CA ALA A 166 -0.10 15.08 -3.52
C ALA A 166 -0.93 15.94 -4.49
N LEU A 167 -0.89 15.62 -5.80
CA LEU A 167 -1.67 16.32 -6.82
C LEU A 167 -3.19 16.14 -6.60
N ALA A 168 -3.62 14.93 -6.22
CA ALA A 168 -5.02 14.69 -5.85
C ALA A 168 -5.42 15.44 -4.58
N ALA A 169 -4.58 15.47 -3.55
CA ALA A 169 -4.84 16.22 -2.31
C ALA A 169 -4.93 17.74 -2.54
N LEU A 170 -4.21 18.27 -3.54
CA LEU A 170 -4.28 19.68 -3.95
C LEU A 170 -5.48 20.00 -4.86
N GLY A 171 -6.19 19.00 -5.37
CA GLY A 171 -7.25 19.18 -6.36
C GLY A 171 -6.74 19.66 -7.72
N TRP A 172 -5.45 19.44 -8.05
CA TRP A 172 -4.85 19.88 -9.30
C TRP A 172 -5.12 18.89 -10.45
N SER A 173 -6.40 18.69 -10.79
CA SER A 173 -6.84 17.65 -11.72
C SER A 173 -6.17 17.70 -13.09
N SER A 174 -5.97 18.89 -13.67
CA SER A 174 -5.29 19.01 -14.98
C SER A 174 -3.83 18.56 -14.93
N THR A 175 -3.11 18.92 -13.86
CA THR A 175 -1.72 18.51 -13.65
C THR A 175 -1.64 17.01 -13.39
N LEU A 176 -2.54 16.46 -12.57
CA LEU A 176 -2.65 15.02 -12.33
C LEU A 176 -2.88 14.24 -13.63
N GLN A 177 -3.82 14.68 -14.47
CA GLN A 177 -4.10 14.03 -15.75
C GLN A 177 -2.89 14.07 -16.69
N ASN A 178 -2.15 15.19 -16.73
CA ASN A 178 -0.94 15.30 -17.55
C ASN A 178 0.17 14.38 -17.02
N GLU A 179 0.36 14.28 -15.71
CA GLU A 179 1.31 13.34 -15.10
C GLU A 179 0.96 11.90 -15.49
N VAL A 180 -0.31 11.50 -15.38
CA VAL A 180 -0.76 10.16 -15.76
C VAL A 180 -0.57 9.92 -17.26
N LYS A 181 -0.87 10.89 -18.13
CA LYS A 181 -0.60 10.77 -19.57
C LYS A 181 0.89 10.57 -19.86
N ASN A 182 1.77 11.28 -19.17
CA ASN A 182 3.21 11.13 -19.33
C ASN A 182 3.68 9.73 -18.90
N LEU A 183 3.19 9.22 -17.77
CA LEU A 183 3.47 7.85 -17.32
C LEU A 183 2.98 6.80 -18.32
N LEU A 184 1.85 7.05 -18.96
CA LEU A 184 1.21 6.18 -19.95
C LEU A 184 1.71 6.42 -21.38
N PHE A 185 2.74 7.25 -21.59
CA PHE A 185 3.28 7.49 -22.93
C PHE A 185 3.82 6.18 -23.53
N ALA A 186 4.64 5.46 -22.78
CA ALA A 186 5.07 4.11 -23.13
C ALA A 186 3.99 3.06 -22.81
N PRO A 187 4.04 1.86 -23.42
CA PRO A 187 3.17 0.75 -23.03
C PRO A 187 3.26 0.49 -21.52
N PRO A 188 2.13 0.43 -20.80
CA PRO A 188 2.14 0.34 -19.35
C PRO A 188 2.64 -1.04 -18.89
N THR A 189 3.60 -1.05 -17.97
CA THR A 189 4.06 -2.28 -17.32
C THR A 189 3.06 -2.74 -16.25
N PRO A 190 3.05 -4.04 -15.87
CA PRO A 190 2.21 -4.52 -14.76
C PRO A 190 2.38 -3.69 -13.47
N VAL A 191 3.62 -3.33 -13.12
CA VAL A 191 3.91 -2.50 -11.94
C VAL A 191 3.27 -1.12 -12.06
N LEU A 192 3.38 -0.45 -13.20
CA LEU A 192 2.76 0.86 -13.39
C LEU A 192 1.23 0.77 -13.28
N ILE A 193 0.62 -0.27 -13.83
CA ILE A 193 -0.83 -0.52 -13.72
C ILE A 193 -1.24 -0.69 -12.25
N GLU A 194 -0.46 -1.42 -11.46
CA GLU A 194 -0.71 -1.58 -10.02
C GLU A 194 -0.61 -0.24 -9.27
N LEU A 195 0.39 0.59 -9.56
CA LEU A 195 0.55 1.91 -8.93
C LEU A 195 -0.60 2.86 -9.28
N LEU A 196 -1.00 2.92 -10.55
CA LEU A 196 -2.11 3.74 -11.02
C LEU A 196 -3.45 3.24 -10.47
N SER A 197 -3.65 1.93 -10.41
CA SER A 197 -4.81 1.31 -9.78
C SER A 197 -4.87 1.64 -8.28
N ALA A 198 -3.75 1.52 -7.56
CA ALA A 198 -3.68 1.88 -6.14
C ALA A 198 -3.99 3.36 -5.90
N HIS A 199 -3.58 4.25 -6.82
CA HIS A 199 -3.98 5.66 -6.78
C HIS A 199 -5.50 5.83 -7.00
N LEU A 200 -6.05 5.22 -8.05
CA LEU A 200 -7.49 5.29 -8.37
C LEU A 200 -8.40 4.69 -7.30
N ILE A 201 -7.91 3.70 -6.54
CA ILE A 201 -8.63 3.18 -5.37
C ILE A 201 -8.69 4.25 -4.27
N ARG A 202 -7.56 4.91 -3.94
CA ARG A 202 -7.54 5.96 -2.91
C ARG A 202 -8.32 7.21 -3.33
N HIS A 203 -8.20 7.57 -4.60
CA HIS A 203 -8.79 8.77 -5.18
C HIS A 203 -9.55 8.42 -6.47
N PRO A 204 -10.79 7.92 -6.36
CA PRO A 204 -11.57 7.59 -7.55
C PRO A 204 -11.83 8.83 -8.43
N ASP A 205 -11.22 8.84 -9.61
CA ASP A 205 -11.38 9.89 -10.64
C ASP A 205 -11.76 9.23 -11.96
N ALA A 206 -12.94 9.59 -12.49
CA ALA A 206 -13.47 8.99 -13.72
C ALA A 206 -12.62 9.35 -14.96
N THR A 207 -12.05 10.55 -15.02
CA THR A 207 -11.23 10.99 -16.15
C THR A 207 -9.90 10.25 -16.17
N VAL A 208 -9.22 10.18 -15.02
CA VAL A 208 -7.96 9.44 -14.88
C VAL A 208 -8.19 7.95 -15.12
N ARG A 209 -9.29 7.40 -14.60
CA ARG A 209 -9.66 5.99 -14.85
C ARG A 209 -9.82 5.71 -16.34
N THR A 210 -10.55 6.54 -17.07
CA THR A 210 -10.70 6.40 -18.52
C THR A 210 -9.34 6.40 -19.23
N LEU A 211 -8.44 7.34 -18.90
CA LEU A 211 -7.09 7.38 -19.48
C LEU A 211 -6.30 6.07 -19.26
N VAL A 212 -6.34 5.53 -18.04
CA VAL A 212 -5.65 4.28 -17.69
C VAL A 212 -6.24 3.10 -18.46
N PHE A 213 -7.57 2.94 -18.41
CA PHE A 213 -8.23 1.79 -19.03
C PHE A 213 -8.12 1.81 -20.56
N ASP A 214 -8.31 2.97 -21.20
CA ASP A 214 -8.13 3.10 -22.65
C ASP A 214 -6.71 2.74 -23.07
N ARG A 215 -5.70 3.17 -22.30
CA ARG A 215 -4.30 2.84 -22.61
C ARG A 215 -4.02 1.35 -22.50
N VAL A 216 -4.50 0.70 -21.43
CA VAL A 216 -4.32 -0.74 -21.22
C VAL A 216 -5.07 -1.56 -22.27
N GLU A 217 -6.23 -1.08 -22.72
CA GLU A 217 -6.98 -1.72 -23.80
C GLU A 217 -6.25 -1.63 -25.15
N GLN A 218 -5.67 -0.47 -25.46
CA GLN A 218 -4.89 -0.24 -26.69
C GLN A 218 -3.53 -0.95 -26.69
N SER A 219 -2.89 -1.12 -25.54
CA SER A 219 -1.62 -1.84 -25.41
C SER A 219 -1.59 -2.61 -24.10
N PRO A 220 -2.17 -3.82 -24.09
CA PRO A 220 -2.21 -4.64 -22.89
C PRO A 220 -0.80 -5.06 -22.46
N PRO A 221 -0.57 -5.28 -21.15
CA PRO A 221 0.69 -5.84 -20.68
C PRO A 221 0.92 -7.24 -21.28
N PRO A 222 2.18 -7.71 -21.37
CA PRO A 222 2.50 -9.07 -21.81
C PRO A 222 1.71 -10.12 -21.02
N ALA A 223 1.29 -11.20 -21.67
CA ALA A 223 0.53 -12.28 -21.04
C ALA A 223 1.43 -13.17 -20.15
N ASP A 224 1.87 -12.62 -19.03
CA ASP A 224 2.67 -13.29 -18.01
C ASP A 224 1.92 -13.34 -16.66
N PRO A 225 2.44 -14.06 -15.64
CA PRO A 225 1.80 -14.11 -14.33
C PRO A 225 1.64 -12.73 -13.65
N ALA A 226 2.48 -11.74 -13.97
CA ALA A 226 2.39 -10.39 -13.40
C ALA A 226 1.20 -9.61 -14.00
N ALA A 227 0.82 -9.89 -15.25
CA ALA A 227 -0.38 -9.33 -15.84
C ALA A 227 -1.66 -9.74 -15.09
N TYR A 228 -1.70 -10.91 -14.45
CA TYR A 228 -2.85 -11.31 -13.63
C TYR A 228 -3.08 -10.35 -12.46
N SER A 229 -2.03 -10.04 -11.69
CA SER A 229 -2.07 -9.08 -10.57
C SER A 229 -2.46 -7.67 -11.04
N ALA A 230 -1.94 -7.24 -12.19
CA ALA A 230 -2.30 -5.95 -12.79
C ALA A 230 -3.79 -5.87 -13.18
N HIS A 231 -4.38 -6.93 -13.75
CA HIS A 231 -5.80 -6.96 -14.06
C HIS A 231 -6.68 -7.01 -12.81
N LEU A 232 -6.25 -7.72 -11.76
CA LEU A 232 -6.93 -7.67 -10.46
C LEU A 232 -6.89 -6.26 -9.84
N ALA A 233 -5.76 -5.56 -9.96
CA ALA A 233 -5.64 -4.18 -9.51
C ALA A 233 -6.62 -3.25 -10.24
N LEU A 234 -6.74 -3.39 -11.57
CA LEU A 234 -7.71 -2.64 -12.37
C LEU A 234 -9.15 -2.98 -11.98
N PHE A 235 -9.46 -4.26 -11.73
CA PHE A 235 -10.76 -4.69 -11.25
C PHE A 235 -11.12 -3.99 -9.93
N CYS A 236 -10.18 -3.94 -8.98
CA CYS A 236 -10.34 -3.21 -7.72
C CYS A 236 -10.54 -1.70 -7.93
N ALA A 237 -9.77 -1.08 -8.83
CA ALA A 237 -9.90 0.35 -9.14
C ALA A 237 -11.24 0.70 -9.81
N ALA A 238 -11.74 -0.16 -10.69
CA ALA A 238 -13.08 -0.02 -11.29
C ALA A 238 -14.18 -0.17 -10.23
N GLY A 239 -14.05 -1.16 -9.34
CA GLY A 239 -14.97 -1.35 -8.21
C GLY A 239 -15.04 -0.13 -7.29
N ALA A 240 -13.90 0.39 -6.85
CA ALA A 240 -13.81 1.61 -6.02
C ALA A 240 -14.38 2.86 -6.74
N GLY A 241 -14.22 2.92 -8.06
CA GLY A 241 -14.79 3.96 -8.92
C GLY A 241 -16.25 3.74 -9.34
N ARG A 242 -16.89 2.64 -8.89
CA ARG A 242 -18.25 2.22 -9.26
C ARG A 242 -18.48 2.10 -10.77
N ASP A 243 -17.43 1.71 -11.50
CA ASP A 243 -17.43 1.58 -12.95
C ASP A 243 -17.69 0.13 -13.34
N ILE A 244 -18.97 -0.24 -13.39
CA ILE A 244 -19.41 -1.62 -13.63
C ILE A 244 -18.91 -2.16 -14.98
N ASP A 245 -18.91 -1.32 -16.02
CA ASP A 245 -18.52 -1.75 -17.35
C ASP A 245 -17.03 -2.10 -17.41
N ARG A 246 -16.18 -1.24 -16.84
CA ARG A 246 -14.73 -1.52 -16.76
C ARG A 246 -14.42 -2.67 -15.80
N MET A 247 -15.19 -2.82 -14.72
CA MET A 247 -15.05 -3.95 -13.80
C MET A 247 -15.38 -5.27 -14.50
N ASN A 248 -16.49 -5.35 -15.24
CA ASN A 248 -16.87 -6.51 -16.04
C ASN A 248 -15.85 -6.81 -17.16
N TRP A 249 -15.31 -5.76 -17.79
CA TRP A 249 -14.25 -5.90 -18.79
C TRP A 249 -12.99 -6.55 -18.17
N THR A 250 -12.56 -6.12 -16.98
CA THR A 250 -11.42 -6.76 -16.28
C THR A 250 -11.72 -8.19 -15.86
N ALA A 251 -12.92 -8.47 -15.35
CA ALA A 251 -13.32 -9.81 -14.92
C ALA A 251 -13.22 -10.83 -16.06
N ARG A 252 -13.62 -10.46 -17.28
CA ARG A 252 -13.46 -11.30 -18.47
C ARG A 252 -11.99 -11.62 -18.78
N ARG A 253 -11.09 -10.65 -18.64
CA ARG A 253 -9.64 -10.86 -18.86
C ARG A 253 -9.02 -11.75 -17.79
N ILE A 254 -9.44 -11.59 -16.54
CA ILE A 254 -9.02 -12.45 -15.42
C ILE A 254 -9.45 -13.91 -15.68
N ASN A 255 -10.72 -14.13 -16.01
CA ASN A 255 -11.26 -15.48 -16.31
C ASN A 255 -10.57 -16.14 -17.52
N THR A 256 -10.25 -15.36 -18.55
CA THR A 256 -9.52 -15.86 -19.72
C THR A 256 -8.12 -16.35 -19.34
N SER A 257 -7.44 -15.63 -18.43
CA SER A 257 -6.09 -15.96 -17.99
C SER A 257 -6.03 -17.22 -17.10
N LEU A 258 -7.11 -17.53 -16.37
CA LEU A 258 -7.20 -18.69 -15.48
C LEU A 258 -7.71 -19.97 -16.15
N GLY A 259 -8.09 -19.92 -17.44
CA GLY A 259 -8.63 -21.09 -18.16
C GLY A 259 -9.98 -21.59 -17.60
N GLY A 260 -10.68 -20.77 -16.81
CA GLY A 260 -11.92 -21.14 -16.13
C GLY A 260 -12.53 -19.95 -15.38
N GLY A 261 -13.84 -19.99 -15.13
CA GLY A 261 -14.55 -18.92 -14.44
C GLY A 261 -14.23 -18.87 -12.96
N PHE A 262 -13.70 -17.74 -12.48
CA PHE A 262 -13.55 -17.45 -11.06
C PHE A 262 -14.94 -17.17 -10.47
N ARG A 263 -15.59 -18.19 -9.91
CA ARG A 263 -16.99 -18.15 -9.41
C ARG A 263 -17.25 -17.12 -8.30
N GLY A 264 -16.22 -16.45 -7.78
CA GLY A 264 -16.33 -15.42 -6.75
C GLY A 264 -16.23 -13.97 -7.24
N LEU A 265 -15.87 -13.71 -8.50
CA LEU A 265 -15.52 -12.35 -8.95
C LEU A 265 -16.75 -11.43 -8.94
N ASP A 266 -17.93 -11.95 -9.29
CA ASP A 266 -19.16 -11.14 -9.31
C ASP A 266 -19.56 -10.68 -7.90
N ALA A 267 -19.50 -11.59 -6.91
CA ALA A 267 -19.77 -11.27 -5.52
C ALA A 267 -18.73 -10.30 -4.91
N LEU A 268 -17.47 -10.44 -5.31
CA LEU A 268 -16.39 -9.52 -4.94
C LEU A 268 -16.61 -8.14 -5.56
N GLY A 269 -16.97 -8.08 -6.84
CA GLY A 269 -17.24 -6.85 -7.58
C GLY A 269 -18.41 -6.07 -6.97
N ALA A 270 -19.53 -6.74 -6.69
CA ALA A 270 -20.66 -6.14 -5.98
C ALA A 270 -20.23 -5.53 -4.64
N SER A 271 -19.40 -6.24 -3.88
CA SER A 271 -18.91 -5.75 -2.58
C SER A 271 -18.04 -4.50 -2.69
N LEU A 272 -17.18 -4.42 -3.71
CA LEU A 272 -16.33 -3.25 -3.97
C LEU A 272 -17.15 -2.02 -4.40
N VAL A 273 -18.19 -2.23 -5.23
CA VAL A 273 -19.04 -1.15 -5.75
C VAL A 273 -19.97 -0.60 -4.67
N ASP A 274 -20.67 -1.51 -3.97
CA ASP A 274 -21.70 -1.15 -2.99
C ASP A 274 -21.07 -0.38 -1.83
N GLY A 275 -19.85 -0.76 -1.44
CA GLY A 275 -18.99 0.04 -0.56
C GLY A 275 -19.68 0.55 0.70
N GLU A 276 -20.64 -0.21 1.26
CA GLU A 276 -21.26 0.17 2.53
C GLU A 276 -20.16 0.23 3.58
N ARG A 277 -20.02 1.40 4.22
CA ARG A 277 -19.13 1.64 5.37
C ARG A 277 -19.51 0.66 6.48
N GLY A 278 -18.91 -0.54 6.48
CA GLY A 278 -19.27 -1.61 7.41
C GLY A 278 -19.10 -3.03 6.89
N ARG A 279 -19.03 -3.27 5.57
CA ARG A 279 -18.62 -4.59 5.06
C ARG A 279 -17.11 -4.76 5.26
N ARG A 280 -16.74 -5.78 6.03
CA ARG A 280 -15.36 -6.13 6.37
C ARG A 280 -14.60 -6.56 5.11
N LEU A 281 -13.71 -5.70 4.62
CA LEU A 281 -12.82 -5.93 3.46
C LEU A 281 -12.06 -7.28 3.60
N GLU A 282 -11.76 -7.66 4.84
CA GLU A 282 -11.09 -8.90 5.25
C GLU A 282 -11.85 -10.17 4.82
N ASN A 283 -13.16 -10.08 4.59
CA ASN A 283 -13.97 -11.22 4.14
C ASN A 283 -13.69 -11.59 2.68
N TYR A 284 -13.06 -10.69 1.93
CA TYR A 284 -12.98 -10.74 0.47
C TYR A 284 -11.54 -10.74 -0.05
N LEU A 285 -10.62 -10.06 0.65
CA LEU A 285 -9.19 -9.99 0.31
C LEU A 285 -8.51 -11.36 0.12
N PRO A 286 -8.84 -12.43 0.86
CA PRO A 286 -8.27 -13.75 0.60
C PRO A 286 -8.59 -14.28 -0.80
N GLY A 287 -9.76 -13.92 -1.34
CA GLY A 287 -10.18 -14.31 -2.69
C GLY A 287 -9.54 -13.49 -3.81
N LEU A 288 -8.97 -12.32 -3.51
CA LEU A 288 -8.36 -11.42 -4.51
C LEU A 288 -6.87 -11.68 -4.73
N GLN A 289 -6.28 -12.73 -4.15
CA GLN A 289 -4.84 -12.97 -4.24
C GLN A 289 -4.40 -13.58 -5.59
N PRO A 290 -3.17 -13.27 -6.06
CA PRO A 290 -2.23 -12.29 -5.50
C PRO A 290 -2.59 -10.84 -5.85
N LEU A 291 -2.61 -9.97 -4.83
CA LEU A 291 -2.56 -8.51 -5.00
C LEU A 291 -1.19 -7.98 -4.60
N SER A 292 -0.77 -6.89 -5.24
CA SER A 292 0.36 -6.11 -4.74
C SER A 292 0.04 -5.45 -3.39
N LEU A 293 1.10 -5.12 -2.63
CA LEU A 293 0.93 -4.47 -1.32
C LEU A 293 0.33 -3.08 -1.48
N GLU A 294 0.67 -2.39 -2.56
CA GLU A 294 0.24 -1.04 -2.89
C GLU A 294 -1.27 -0.97 -3.09
N VAL A 295 -1.83 -1.96 -3.80
CA VAL A 295 -3.27 -2.12 -4.00
C VAL A 295 -3.95 -2.59 -2.71
N THR A 296 -3.36 -3.55 -2.00
CA THR A 296 -3.91 -4.02 -0.71
C THR A 296 -4.01 -2.88 0.30
N TYR A 297 -2.97 -2.06 0.42
CA TYR A 297 -2.96 -0.86 1.27
C TYR A 297 -3.96 0.18 0.80
N ALA A 298 -4.09 0.40 -0.52
CA ALA A 298 -5.07 1.32 -1.06
C ALA A 298 -6.51 0.91 -0.71
N LEU A 299 -6.82 -0.39 -0.82
CA LEU A 299 -8.13 -0.93 -0.44
C LEU A 299 -8.44 -0.67 1.03
N PHE A 300 -7.48 -0.92 1.92
CA PHE A 300 -7.66 -0.60 3.35
C PHE A 300 -7.79 0.90 3.59
N ASP A 301 -6.98 1.74 2.94
CA ASP A 301 -7.07 3.20 3.09
C ASP A 301 -8.44 3.73 2.60
N HIS A 302 -9.02 3.13 1.56
CA HIS A 302 -10.30 3.54 0.98
C HIS A 302 -11.53 3.02 1.76
N TYR A 303 -11.59 1.71 2.03
CA TYR A 303 -12.77 1.07 2.63
C TYR A 303 -12.73 1.03 4.17
N ALA A 304 -11.54 1.16 4.78
CA ALA A 304 -11.35 1.14 6.23
C ALA A 304 -10.37 2.26 6.67
N PRO A 305 -10.70 3.54 6.40
CA PRO A 305 -9.83 4.66 6.76
C PRO A 305 -9.65 4.76 8.28
N VAL A 306 -8.42 5.06 8.71
CA VAL A 306 -8.12 5.40 10.11
C VAL A 306 -8.75 6.76 10.40
N ARG A 307 -9.50 6.85 11.50
CA ARG A 307 -10.13 8.10 11.96
C ARG A 307 -9.17 8.94 12.78
#